data_AF-D2R721-F1
#
_entry.id   AF-D2R721-F1
#
_cell.length_a   1.000
_cell.length_b   1.000
_cell.length_c   1.000
_cell.angle_alpha   90.00
_cell.angle_beta   90.00
_cell.angle_gamma   90.00
#
_symmetry.space_group_name_H-M   'P 1'
#
loop_
_entity.id
_entity.type
_entity.pdbx_description
1 polymer ?
#
loop_
_entity_poly.entity_id
_entity_poly.type
_entity_poly.pdbx_seq_one_letter_code
_entity_poly.pdbx_strand_id
1 'polypeptide(L)'
;MPSSKKKTRSGTAAKSEKIDLASSAARNASSSRVTAIIGFVLAWTFAYNLLIKRQGIARAFFQILDTISDDFVMGSLVAIFLGLAIVVVFSVTKLYGQINANIYSFAILENLLYDDLRSGNAYAFVSKLLHFRDQAAPKNVCPRRVGGILFGMGFIYAMSWIYVIVFSEALFFLSWSSGVNLPITKENMLLMPTLALSIPFSARVMAYLRYPYAQDYADFMPAAVFGLLMVTALGYLFESGDQKFFLKTIYDDKLFLESFLRNGLFLAFIPVFFEACYWLLDSLRAEKKAA
;
A
#
# COMPACT_ATOMS: atom_id res chain seq x y z
N MET A 1 43.87 -3.19 -73.71
CA MET A 1 42.51 -3.78 -73.63
C MET A 1 41.98 -3.63 -72.20
N PRO A 2 40.68 -3.31 -72.03
CA PRO A 2 40.09 -2.70 -70.83
C PRO A 2 39.35 -3.71 -69.93
N SER A 3 39.00 -3.31 -68.70
CA SER A 3 37.74 -3.65 -67.98
C SER A 3 37.90 -3.37 -66.47
N SER A 4 37.44 -2.20 -66.00
CA SER A 4 36.16 -2.02 -65.28
C SER A 4 36.23 -2.37 -63.78
N LYS A 5 36.62 -1.38 -62.97
CA LYS A 5 36.19 -1.27 -61.57
C LYS A 5 35.02 -0.29 -61.49
N LYS A 6 33.79 -0.80 -61.57
CA LYS A 6 32.57 -0.06 -61.22
C LYS A 6 32.00 -0.69 -59.96
N LYS A 7 32.37 -0.18 -58.78
CA LYS A 7 31.83 -0.62 -57.48
C LYS A 7 31.13 0.56 -56.79
N THR A 8 29.80 0.54 -56.93
CA THR A 8 28.81 0.86 -55.89
C THR A 8 29.06 2.09 -55.01
N ARG A 9 28.48 3.23 -55.40
CA ARG A 9 28.29 4.43 -54.56
C ARG A 9 26.81 4.74 -54.26
N SER A 10 25.89 3.77 -54.42
CA SER A 10 24.43 3.99 -54.30
C SER A 10 23.79 3.44 -53.01
N GLY A 11 24.58 2.92 -52.05
CA GLY A 11 24.03 2.28 -50.84
C GLY A 11 23.76 3.21 -49.66
N THR A 12 24.41 4.38 -49.60
CA THR A 12 24.39 5.26 -48.42
C THR A 12 23.29 6.33 -48.49
N ALA A 13 23.00 6.85 -49.69
CA ALA A 13 21.95 7.85 -49.91
C ALA A 13 20.54 7.27 -49.69
N ALA A 14 20.26 6.08 -50.23
CA ALA A 14 18.96 5.42 -50.09
C ALA A 14 18.64 4.96 -48.66
N LYS A 15 19.66 4.80 -47.81
CA LYS A 15 19.50 4.44 -46.39
C LYS A 15 19.26 5.67 -45.51
N SER A 16 19.89 6.80 -45.82
CA SER A 16 19.62 8.11 -45.20
C SER A 16 18.20 8.58 -45.50
N GLU A 17 17.80 8.53 -46.77
CA GLU A 17 16.49 8.99 -47.24
C GLU A 17 15.33 8.19 -46.63
N LYS A 18 15.50 6.87 -46.43
CA LYS A 18 14.52 6.02 -45.72
C LYS A 18 14.42 6.32 -44.22
N ILE A 19 15.50 6.73 -43.56
CA ILE A 19 15.50 7.10 -42.13
C ILE A 19 14.84 8.48 -41.96
N ASP A 20 15.05 9.41 -42.89
CA ASP A 20 14.44 10.74 -42.89
C ASP A 20 12.93 10.68 -43.19
N LEU A 21 12.50 9.80 -44.08
CA LEU A 21 11.07 9.52 -44.35
C LEU A 21 10.38 8.83 -43.16
N ALA A 22 11.03 7.86 -42.52
CA ALA A 22 10.48 7.18 -41.34
C ALA A 22 10.37 8.12 -40.12
N SER A 23 11.35 9.00 -39.91
CA SER A 23 11.31 9.99 -38.83
C SER A 23 10.27 11.10 -39.09
N SER A 24 10.08 11.51 -40.35
CA SER A 24 9.05 12.48 -40.75
C SER A 24 7.63 11.89 -40.66
N ALA A 25 7.44 10.63 -41.06
CA ALA A 25 6.17 9.92 -40.91
C ALA A 25 5.82 9.69 -39.43
N ALA A 26 6.80 9.36 -38.58
CA ALA A 26 6.60 9.22 -37.13
C ALA A 26 6.24 10.57 -36.46
N ARG A 27 6.88 11.68 -36.88
CA ARG A 27 6.54 13.03 -36.40
C ARG A 27 5.14 13.48 -36.81
N ASN A 28 4.73 13.21 -38.06
CA ASN A 28 3.39 13.56 -38.54
C ASN A 28 2.30 12.69 -37.89
N ALA A 29 2.56 11.40 -37.69
CA ALA A 29 1.65 10.51 -36.96
C ALA A 29 1.51 10.89 -35.48
N SER A 30 2.61 11.34 -34.84
CA SER A 30 2.59 11.89 -33.48
C SER A 30 1.79 13.19 -33.40
N SER A 31 1.98 14.11 -34.35
CA SER A 31 1.26 15.39 -34.40
C SER A 31 -0.25 15.19 -34.60
N SER A 32 -0.65 14.33 -35.54
CA SER A 32 -2.08 14.03 -35.78
C SER A 32 -2.77 13.42 -34.56
N ARG A 33 -2.10 12.53 -33.82
CA ARG A 33 -2.63 11.96 -32.58
C ARG A 33 -2.80 13.01 -31.49
N VAL A 34 -1.82 13.89 -31.32
CA VAL A 34 -1.90 14.98 -30.32
C VAL A 34 -3.06 15.92 -30.66
N THR A 35 -3.22 16.31 -31.92
CA THR A 35 -4.35 17.15 -32.37
C THR A 35 -5.69 16.45 -32.15
N ALA A 36 -5.79 15.15 -32.42
CA ALA A 36 -7.01 14.38 -32.17
C ALA A 36 -7.34 14.29 -30.66
N ILE A 37 -6.34 14.09 -29.80
CA ILE A 37 -6.52 14.06 -28.34
C ILE A 37 -6.97 15.42 -27.83
N ILE A 38 -6.32 16.51 -28.26
CA ILE A 38 -6.70 17.87 -27.87
C ILE A 38 -8.13 18.17 -28.34
N GLY A 39 -8.45 17.86 -29.60
CA GLY A 39 -9.79 18.05 -30.15
C GLY A 39 -10.86 17.27 -29.38
N PHE A 40 -10.56 16.03 -28.99
CA PHE A 40 -11.44 15.23 -28.16
C PHE A 40 -11.63 15.82 -26.75
N VAL A 41 -10.56 16.25 -26.09
CA VAL A 41 -10.64 16.89 -24.77
C VAL A 41 -11.47 18.17 -24.84
N LEU A 42 -11.24 19.03 -25.84
CA LEU A 42 -12.01 20.26 -26.02
C LEU A 42 -13.50 19.99 -26.30
N ALA A 43 -13.80 19.02 -27.16
CA ALA A 43 -15.17 18.61 -27.45
C ALA A 43 -15.86 18.03 -26.20
N TRP A 44 -15.14 17.25 -25.41
CA TRP A 44 -15.64 16.68 -24.16
C TRP A 44 -15.87 17.75 -23.10
N THR A 45 -14.95 18.70 -22.93
CA THR A 45 -15.12 19.84 -22.02
C THR A 45 -16.32 20.70 -22.44
N PHE A 46 -16.50 20.92 -23.73
CA PHE A 46 -17.67 21.64 -24.23
C PHE A 46 -18.98 20.91 -23.89
N ALA A 47 -19.03 19.58 -24.10
CA ALA A 47 -20.16 18.76 -23.71
C ALA A 47 -20.40 18.78 -22.18
N TYR A 48 -19.34 18.74 -21.37
CA TYR A 48 -19.41 18.85 -19.92
C TYR A 48 -19.99 20.22 -19.48
N ASN A 49 -19.53 21.32 -20.07
CA ASN A 49 -20.06 22.66 -19.79
C ASN A 49 -21.55 22.78 -20.15
N LEU A 50 -21.97 22.16 -21.24
CA LEU A 50 -23.36 22.21 -21.71
C LEU A 50 -24.28 21.30 -20.87
N LEU A 51 -23.84 20.07 -20.57
CA LEU A 51 -24.66 19.05 -19.91
C LEU A 51 -24.61 19.13 -18.38
N ILE A 52 -23.42 19.31 -17.81
CA ILE A 52 -23.22 19.28 -16.36
C ILE A 52 -23.35 20.69 -15.78
N LYS A 53 -22.63 21.68 -16.33
CA LYS A 53 -22.73 23.08 -15.86
C LYS A 53 -23.98 23.81 -16.36
N ARG A 54 -24.77 23.20 -17.26
CA ARG A 54 -26.00 23.76 -17.86
C ARG A 54 -25.80 25.16 -18.46
N GLN A 55 -24.64 25.40 -19.06
CA GLN A 55 -24.31 26.69 -19.65
C GLN A 55 -24.87 26.81 -21.06
N GLY A 56 -25.29 28.01 -21.46
CA GLY A 56 -25.67 28.30 -22.84
C GLY A 56 -24.48 28.11 -23.79
N ILE A 57 -24.76 27.72 -25.04
CA ILE A 57 -23.78 27.32 -26.07
C ILE A 57 -22.58 28.28 -26.16
N ALA A 58 -22.83 29.60 -26.23
CA ALA A 58 -21.76 30.59 -26.34
C ALA A 58 -20.86 30.64 -25.09
N ARG A 59 -21.46 30.58 -23.89
CA ARG A 59 -20.72 30.62 -22.62
C ARG A 59 -19.93 29.33 -22.40
N ALA A 60 -20.52 28.19 -22.78
CA ALA A 60 -19.87 26.88 -22.72
C ALA A 60 -18.60 26.79 -23.58
N PHE A 61 -18.57 27.47 -24.73
CA PHE A 61 -17.40 27.53 -25.62
C PHE A 61 -16.28 28.42 -25.07
N PHE A 62 -16.60 29.62 -24.58
CA PHE A 62 -15.58 30.53 -24.03
C PHE A 62 -15.01 30.07 -22.68
N GLN A 63 -15.77 29.32 -21.88
CA GLN A 63 -15.33 28.80 -20.59
C GLN A 63 -14.69 27.41 -20.68
N ILE A 64 -14.32 26.92 -21.87
CA ILE A 64 -13.61 25.64 -22.00
C ILE A 64 -12.27 25.69 -21.26
N LEU A 65 -11.51 26.77 -21.42
CA LEU A 65 -10.20 26.95 -20.78
C LEU A 65 -10.31 27.03 -19.26
N ASP A 66 -11.30 27.78 -18.75
CA ASP A 66 -11.56 27.90 -17.31
C ASP A 66 -11.98 26.55 -16.71
N THR A 67 -12.86 25.79 -17.38
CA THR A 67 -13.24 24.44 -16.92
C THR A 67 -12.07 23.45 -16.95
N ILE A 68 -11.18 23.56 -17.94
CA ILE A 68 -9.96 22.73 -17.97
C ILE A 68 -9.05 23.07 -16.79
N SER A 69 -8.78 24.35 -16.57
CA SER A 69 -7.90 24.84 -15.49
C SER A 69 -8.48 24.55 -14.10
N ASP A 70 -9.73 24.91 -13.85
CA ASP A 70 -10.24 24.97 -12.49
C ASP A 70 -10.91 23.66 -12.06
N ASP A 71 -11.68 23.02 -12.94
CA ASP A 71 -12.39 21.80 -12.56
C ASP A 71 -11.60 20.54 -12.91
N PHE A 72 -11.10 20.44 -14.14
CA PHE A 72 -10.41 19.23 -14.57
C PHE A 72 -9.01 19.10 -13.97
N VAL A 73 -8.19 20.16 -13.98
CA VAL A 73 -6.86 20.06 -13.36
C VAL A 73 -6.99 19.91 -11.85
N MET A 74 -7.82 20.70 -11.17
CA MET A 74 -7.97 20.56 -9.71
C MET A 74 -8.59 19.21 -9.32
N GLY A 75 -9.66 18.79 -10.02
CA GLY A 75 -10.26 17.47 -9.81
C GLY A 75 -9.30 16.32 -10.09
N SER A 76 -8.47 16.44 -11.14
CA SER A 76 -7.45 15.44 -11.47
C SER A 76 -6.33 15.41 -10.43
N LEU A 77 -5.87 16.56 -9.94
CA LEU A 77 -4.86 16.63 -8.89
C LEU A 77 -5.37 15.95 -7.62
N VAL A 78 -6.59 16.27 -7.18
CA VAL A 78 -7.20 15.62 -6.01
C VAL A 78 -7.31 14.11 -6.21
N ALA A 79 -7.77 13.66 -7.39
CA ALA A 79 -7.88 12.24 -7.71
C ALA A 79 -6.51 11.53 -7.73
N ILE A 80 -5.47 12.18 -8.27
CA ILE A 80 -4.10 11.66 -8.29
C ILE A 80 -3.55 11.55 -6.86
N PHE A 81 -3.68 12.60 -6.04
CA PHE A 81 -3.22 12.58 -4.66
C PHE A 81 -3.93 11.50 -3.83
N LEU A 82 -5.24 11.39 -3.97
CA LEU A 82 -6.03 10.36 -3.29
C LEU A 82 -5.64 8.96 -3.78
N GLY A 83 -5.49 8.77 -5.09
CA GLY A 83 -5.03 7.51 -5.68
C GLY A 83 -3.64 7.09 -5.17
N LEU A 84 -2.70 8.03 -5.10
CA LEU A 84 -1.37 7.80 -4.53
C LEU A 84 -1.44 7.44 -3.05
N ALA A 85 -2.25 8.14 -2.26
CA ALA A 85 -2.43 7.84 -0.84
C ALA A 85 -2.99 6.43 -0.62
N ILE A 86 -3.99 6.03 -1.41
CA ILE A 86 -4.56 4.67 -1.38
C ILE A 86 -3.48 3.62 -1.71
N VAL A 87 -2.71 3.84 -2.79
CA VAL A 87 -1.64 2.91 -3.18
C VAL A 87 -0.60 2.78 -2.08
N VAL A 88 -0.22 3.88 -1.42
CA VAL A 88 0.73 3.87 -0.30
C VAL A 88 0.20 3.05 0.87
N VAL A 89 -1.03 3.32 1.34
CA VAL A 89 -1.61 2.59 2.49
C VAL A 89 -1.79 1.10 2.16
N PHE A 90 -2.27 0.80 0.96
CA PHE A 90 -2.43 -0.58 0.50
C PHE A 90 -1.07 -1.30 0.47
N SER A 91 -0.04 -0.66 -0.10
CA SER A 91 1.31 -1.25 -0.19
C SER A 91 1.91 -1.51 1.19
N VAL A 92 1.77 -0.57 2.13
CA VAL A 92 2.26 -0.73 3.51
C VAL A 92 1.53 -1.86 4.22
N THR A 93 0.20 -1.92 4.11
CA THR A 93 -0.58 -2.96 4.78
C THR A 93 -0.34 -4.33 4.15
N LYS A 94 -0.14 -4.39 2.83
CA LYS A 94 0.20 -5.62 2.09
C LYS A 94 1.57 -6.13 2.48
N LEU A 95 2.58 -5.26 2.51
CA LEU A 95 3.93 -5.59 2.96
C LEU A 95 3.88 -6.18 4.37
N TYR A 96 3.12 -5.56 5.26
CA TYR A 96 2.96 -6.10 6.60
C TYR A 96 2.27 -7.46 6.63
N GLY A 97 1.20 -7.66 5.86
CA GLY A 97 0.54 -8.95 5.73
C GLY A 97 1.53 -10.04 5.30
N GLN A 98 2.42 -9.72 4.34
CA GLN A 98 3.51 -10.61 3.91
C GLN A 98 4.51 -10.88 5.03
N ILE A 99 4.87 -9.87 5.84
CA ILE A 99 5.76 -10.04 6.99
C ILE A 99 5.16 -11.05 7.98
N ASN A 100 3.87 -10.92 8.30
CA ASN A 100 3.22 -11.84 9.23
C ASN A 100 3.05 -13.25 8.69
N ALA A 101 2.69 -13.38 7.41
CA ALA A 101 2.44 -14.68 6.78
C ALA A 101 3.70 -15.51 6.50
N ASN A 102 4.90 -14.91 6.57
CA ASN A 102 6.16 -15.60 6.32
C ASN A 102 7.02 -15.70 7.58
N ILE A 103 7.34 -16.92 8.02
CA ILE A 103 8.16 -17.14 9.23
C ILE A 103 9.53 -16.48 9.15
N TYR A 104 10.14 -16.44 7.95
CA TYR A 104 11.49 -15.94 7.74
C TYR A 104 11.58 -14.41 7.63
N SER A 105 10.47 -13.70 7.76
CA SER A 105 10.39 -12.26 7.44
C SER A 105 11.42 -11.41 8.16
N PHE A 106 11.68 -11.66 9.44
CA PHE A 106 12.62 -10.85 10.22
C PHE A 106 14.08 -11.10 9.84
N ALA A 107 14.43 -12.32 9.47
CA ALA A 107 15.74 -12.62 8.90
C ALA A 107 15.90 -12.00 7.50
N ILE A 108 14.84 -11.97 6.68
CA ILE A 108 14.85 -11.28 5.38
C ILE A 108 15.03 -9.77 5.59
N LEU A 109 14.25 -9.16 6.48
CA LEU A 109 14.34 -7.73 6.81
C LEU A 109 15.72 -7.35 7.33
N GLU A 110 16.34 -8.19 8.17
CA GLU A 110 17.71 -7.97 8.63
C GLU A 110 18.68 -7.91 7.45
N ASN A 111 18.62 -8.88 6.52
CA ASN A 111 19.50 -8.90 5.36
C ASN A 111 19.28 -7.65 4.49
N LEU A 112 18.02 -7.27 4.20
CA LEU A 112 17.72 -6.06 3.44
C LEU A 112 18.26 -4.78 4.10
N LEU A 113 18.11 -4.68 5.43
CA LEU A 113 18.56 -3.50 6.18
C LEU A 113 20.09 -3.39 6.22
N TYR A 114 20.81 -4.50 6.38
CA TYR A 114 22.26 -4.48 6.47
C TYR A 114 22.98 -4.54 5.13
N ASP A 115 22.43 -5.24 4.14
CA ASP A 115 23.10 -5.45 2.86
C ASP A 115 22.77 -4.33 1.87
N ASP A 116 21.52 -3.84 1.83
CA ASP A 116 21.09 -2.82 0.85
C ASP A 116 21.01 -1.41 1.44
N LEU A 117 20.39 -1.24 2.61
CA LEU A 117 20.21 0.10 3.18
C LEU A 117 21.53 0.68 3.69
N ARG A 118 22.33 -0.13 4.42
CA ARG A 118 23.62 0.31 4.95
C ARG A 118 24.69 0.50 3.87
N SER A 119 24.56 -0.17 2.72
CA SER A 119 25.43 0.03 1.56
C SER A 119 25.07 1.28 0.73
N GLY A 120 24.02 2.02 1.14
CA GLY A 120 23.57 3.24 0.48
C GLY A 120 22.66 3.00 -0.73
N ASN A 121 22.27 1.75 -1.02
CA ASN A 121 21.42 1.43 -2.16
C ASN A 121 19.93 1.43 -1.76
N ALA A 122 19.41 2.62 -1.47
CA ALA A 122 18.01 2.81 -1.07
C ALA A 122 17.01 2.33 -2.13
N TYR A 123 17.34 2.44 -3.42
CA TYR A 123 16.48 1.96 -4.50
C TYR A 123 16.34 0.43 -4.48
N ALA A 124 17.46 -0.29 -4.36
CA ALA A 124 17.42 -1.76 -4.25
C ALA A 124 16.67 -2.20 -2.99
N PHE A 125 16.88 -1.49 -1.87
CA PHE A 125 16.15 -1.75 -0.63
C PHE A 125 14.63 -1.62 -0.84
N VAL A 126 14.14 -0.50 -1.37
CA VAL A 126 12.70 -0.28 -1.60
C VAL A 126 12.14 -1.27 -2.61
N SER A 127 12.87 -1.53 -3.71
CA SER A 127 12.44 -2.48 -4.74
C SER A 127 12.28 -3.90 -4.18
N LYS A 128 13.25 -4.38 -3.40
CA LYS A 128 13.20 -5.69 -2.74
C LYS A 128 12.16 -5.75 -1.63
N LEU A 129 11.93 -4.65 -0.92
CA LEU A 129 10.87 -4.54 0.08
C LEU A 129 9.48 -4.64 -0.57
N LEU A 130 9.27 -4.04 -1.74
CA LEU A 130 8.01 -4.19 -2.49
C LEU A 130 7.79 -5.63 -3.02
N HIS A 131 8.89 -6.33 -3.34
CA HIS A 131 8.88 -7.73 -3.77
C HIS A 131 9.33 -8.67 -2.65
N PHE A 132 8.83 -8.44 -1.44
CA PHE A 132 9.27 -9.15 -0.24
C PHE A 132 9.06 -10.67 -0.34
N ARG A 133 7.98 -11.09 -1.00
CA ARG A 133 7.62 -12.50 -1.19
C ARG A 133 8.63 -13.26 -2.06
N ASP A 134 9.29 -12.57 -2.98
CA ASP A 134 10.20 -13.17 -3.96
C ASP A 134 11.64 -13.30 -3.42
N GLN A 135 11.88 -12.80 -2.19
CA GLN A 135 13.19 -12.89 -1.57
C GLN A 135 13.51 -14.35 -1.19
N ALA A 136 14.76 -14.74 -1.41
CA ALA A 136 15.23 -16.08 -1.08
C ALA A 136 15.08 -16.34 0.43
N ALA A 137 14.48 -17.48 0.77
CA ALA A 137 14.31 -17.86 2.17
C ALA A 137 15.69 -18.07 2.83
N PRO A 138 16.01 -17.37 3.93
CA PRO A 138 17.25 -17.57 4.66
C PRO A 138 17.27 -18.95 5.32
N LYS A 139 18.48 -19.45 5.60
CA LYS A 139 18.68 -20.77 6.24
C LYS A 139 18.07 -20.87 7.64
N ASN A 140 18.08 -19.76 8.38
CA ASN A 140 17.60 -19.69 9.76
C ASN A 140 16.40 -18.74 9.83
N VAL A 141 15.45 -19.04 10.72
CA VAL A 141 14.28 -18.17 10.93
C VAL A 141 14.63 -16.96 11.79
N CYS A 142 15.42 -17.16 12.84
CA CYS A 142 15.88 -16.11 13.74
C CYS A 142 16.89 -15.19 13.03
N PRO A 143 16.80 -13.85 13.22
CA PRO A 143 17.85 -12.92 12.82
C PRO A 143 19.21 -13.30 13.41
N ARG A 144 20.29 -13.08 12.64
CA ARG A 144 21.65 -13.49 13.01
C ARG A 144 22.28 -12.56 14.04
N ARG A 145 21.98 -11.25 13.96
CA ARG A 145 22.62 -10.23 14.81
C ARG A 145 21.65 -9.80 15.90
N VAL A 146 22.18 -9.52 17.09
CA VAL A 146 21.41 -8.98 18.22
C VAL A 146 20.65 -7.70 17.82
N GLY A 147 21.26 -6.84 17.00
CA GLY A 147 20.59 -5.65 16.46
C GLY A 147 19.39 -5.98 15.57
N GLY A 148 19.45 -7.06 14.78
CA GLY A 148 18.33 -7.55 13.98
C GLY A 148 17.21 -8.11 14.84
N ILE A 149 17.55 -8.81 15.93
CA ILE A 149 16.57 -9.31 16.91
C ILE A 149 15.85 -8.14 17.58
N LEU A 150 16.59 -7.16 18.11
CA LEU A 150 16.01 -5.97 18.75
C LEU A 150 15.13 -5.17 17.79
N PHE A 151 15.59 -5.01 16.54
CA PHE A 151 14.80 -4.38 15.49
C PHE A 151 13.51 -5.16 15.21
N GLY A 152 13.59 -6.48 15.04
CA GLY A 152 12.43 -7.32 14.80
C GLY A 152 11.41 -7.23 15.94
N MET A 153 11.86 -7.31 17.20
CA MET A 153 10.99 -7.15 18.38
C MET A 153 10.34 -5.77 18.43
N GLY A 154 11.12 -4.71 18.23
CA GLY A 154 10.61 -3.33 18.21
C GLY A 154 9.63 -3.11 17.07
N PHE A 155 9.89 -3.68 15.89
CA PHE A 155 9.00 -3.62 14.74
C PHE A 155 7.68 -4.34 15.01
N ILE A 156 7.72 -5.57 15.52
CA ILE A 156 6.51 -6.32 15.89
C ILE A 156 5.69 -5.54 16.92
N TYR A 157 6.35 -4.96 17.92
CA TYR A 157 5.68 -4.18 18.95
C TYR A 157 4.97 -2.94 18.38
N ALA A 158 5.70 -2.15 17.59
CA ALA A 158 5.17 -0.95 16.94
C ALA A 158 4.00 -1.28 16.01
N MET A 159 4.15 -2.34 15.22
CA MET A 159 3.10 -2.79 14.32
C MET A 159 1.88 -3.31 15.10
N SER A 160 2.07 -4.07 16.18
CA SER A 160 0.97 -4.55 17.03
C SER A 160 0.11 -3.41 17.57
N TRP A 161 0.73 -2.28 17.94
CA TRP A 161 0.01 -1.06 18.30
C TRP A 161 -0.85 -0.49 17.17
N ILE A 162 -0.29 -0.44 15.95
CA ILE A 162 -1.03 -0.01 14.77
C ILE A 162 -2.25 -0.92 14.55
N TYR A 163 -2.13 -2.24 14.73
CA TYR A 163 -3.28 -3.15 14.64
C TYR A 163 -4.31 -2.91 15.72
N VAL A 164 -3.89 -2.79 16.97
CA VAL A 164 -4.81 -2.50 18.08
C VAL A 164 -5.63 -1.26 17.79
N ILE A 165 -5.03 -0.20 17.24
CA ILE A 165 -5.75 1.04 16.92
C ILE A 165 -6.64 0.86 15.68
N VAL A 166 -6.05 0.49 14.54
CA VAL A 166 -6.74 0.49 13.24
C VAL A 166 -7.80 -0.61 13.17
N PHE A 167 -7.51 -1.81 13.66
CA PHE A 167 -8.48 -2.91 13.61
C PHE A 167 -9.57 -2.78 14.68
N SER A 168 -9.30 -2.16 15.84
CA SER A 168 -10.39 -1.88 16.78
C SER A 168 -11.41 -0.91 16.16
N GLU A 169 -10.92 0.12 15.47
CA GLU A 169 -11.78 1.04 14.74
C GLU A 169 -12.55 0.33 13.62
N ALA A 170 -11.85 -0.49 12.81
CA ALA A 170 -12.48 -1.23 11.72
C ALA A 170 -13.54 -2.23 12.20
N LEU A 171 -13.29 -2.97 13.29
CA LEU A 171 -14.23 -3.94 13.83
C LEU A 171 -15.45 -3.27 14.49
N PHE A 172 -15.22 -2.17 15.21
CA PHE A 172 -16.31 -1.39 15.78
C PHE A 172 -17.19 -0.80 14.67
N PHE A 173 -16.57 -0.25 13.64
CA PHE A 173 -17.25 0.26 12.46
C PHE A 173 -18.05 -0.84 11.75
N LEU A 174 -17.44 -2.01 11.49
CA LEU A 174 -18.11 -3.14 10.84
C LEU A 174 -19.37 -3.54 11.63
N SER A 175 -19.25 -3.64 12.94
CA SER A 175 -20.37 -3.99 13.83
C SER A 175 -21.48 -2.94 13.75
N TRP A 176 -21.13 -1.65 13.85
CA TRP A 176 -22.09 -0.56 13.69
C TRP A 176 -22.77 -0.58 12.31
N SER A 177 -22.01 -0.77 11.23
CA SER A 177 -22.53 -0.82 9.85
C SER A 177 -23.49 -1.99 9.61
N SER A 178 -23.34 -3.08 10.38
CA SER A 178 -24.26 -4.21 10.38
C SER A 178 -25.52 -4.01 11.23
N GLY A 179 -25.71 -2.80 11.80
CA GLY A 179 -26.82 -2.48 12.69
C GLY A 179 -26.65 -3.00 14.12
N VAL A 180 -25.47 -3.54 14.45
CA VAL A 180 -25.16 -4.07 15.79
C VAL A 180 -24.59 -2.93 16.63
N ASN A 181 -25.36 -2.50 17.63
CA ASN A 181 -24.88 -1.54 18.62
C ASN A 181 -24.01 -2.25 19.65
N LEU A 182 -22.71 -1.95 19.65
CA LEU A 182 -21.77 -2.47 20.65
C LEU A 182 -21.60 -1.45 21.79
N PRO A 183 -22.26 -1.65 22.95
CA PRO A 183 -22.05 -0.77 24.10
C PRO A 183 -20.62 -0.93 24.61
N ILE A 184 -19.85 0.15 24.59
CA ILE A 184 -18.51 0.18 25.18
C ILE A 184 -18.68 0.39 26.69
N THR A 185 -18.44 -0.68 27.46
CA THR A 185 -18.43 -0.65 28.93
C THR A 185 -17.01 -0.92 29.43
N LYS A 186 -16.71 -0.56 30.69
CA LYS A 186 -15.41 -0.85 31.31
C LYS A 186 -15.04 -2.33 31.26
N GLU A 187 -16.04 -3.22 31.35
CA GLU A 187 -15.87 -4.67 31.34
C GLU A 187 -15.51 -5.21 29.94
N ASN A 188 -16.08 -4.62 28.89
CA ASN A 188 -15.93 -5.12 27.52
C ASN A 188 -14.91 -4.34 26.68
N MET A 189 -14.34 -3.26 27.22
CA MET A 189 -13.42 -2.36 26.52
C MET A 189 -12.14 -3.07 26.04
N LEU A 190 -11.71 -4.15 26.71
CA LEU A 190 -10.56 -4.96 26.30
C LEU A 190 -10.87 -5.93 25.14
N LEU A 191 -12.13 -6.31 24.97
CA LEU A 191 -12.53 -7.35 24.00
C LEU A 191 -12.23 -6.89 22.57
N MET A 192 -12.55 -5.63 22.26
CA MET A 192 -12.37 -5.08 20.91
C MET A 192 -10.88 -5.02 20.51
N PRO A 193 -9.96 -4.43 21.31
CA PRO A 193 -8.52 -4.51 21.08
C PRO A 193 -7.96 -5.94 20.98
N THR A 194 -8.48 -6.85 21.79
CA THR A 194 -8.03 -8.25 21.79
C THR A 194 -8.41 -8.95 20.48
N LEU A 195 -9.64 -8.76 20.01
CA LEU A 195 -10.10 -9.26 18.72
C LEU A 195 -9.35 -8.60 17.56
N ALA A 196 -9.10 -7.29 17.66
CA ALA A 196 -8.33 -6.55 16.67
C ALA A 196 -6.91 -7.11 16.49
N LEU A 197 -6.24 -7.48 17.60
CA LEU A 197 -4.91 -8.08 17.57
C LEU A 197 -4.93 -9.56 17.17
N SER A 198 -5.99 -10.30 17.51
CA SER A 198 -6.06 -11.74 17.21
C SER A 198 -6.08 -12.02 15.72
N ILE A 199 -6.60 -11.11 14.89
CA ILE A 199 -6.60 -11.24 13.43
C ILE A 199 -5.17 -11.32 12.87
N PRO A 200 -4.31 -10.28 12.96
CA PRO A 200 -2.95 -10.35 12.46
C PRO A 200 -2.11 -11.41 13.17
N PHE A 201 -2.34 -11.63 14.46
CA PHE A 201 -1.64 -12.67 15.21
C PHE A 201 -1.99 -14.08 14.71
N SER A 202 -3.24 -14.34 14.32
CA SER A 202 -3.64 -15.62 13.73
C SER A 202 -2.91 -15.90 12.42
N ALA A 203 -2.71 -14.88 11.57
CA ALA A 203 -1.89 -15.02 10.36
C ALA A 203 -0.46 -15.47 10.70
N ARG A 204 0.11 -14.90 11.76
CA ARG A 204 1.45 -15.26 12.24
C ARG A 204 1.50 -16.67 12.82
N VAL A 205 0.50 -17.07 13.60
CA VAL A 205 0.39 -18.44 14.14
C VAL A 205 0.23 -19.45 13.01
N MET A 206 -0.59 -19.16 12.00
CA MET A 206 -0.71 -19.98 10.78
C MET A 206 0.64 -20.13 10.09
N ALA A 207 1.44 -19.06 10.01
CA ALA A 207 2.81 -19.13 9.49
C ALA A 207 3.71 -20.05 10.33
N TYR A 208 3.67 -19.95 11.67
CA TYR A 208 4.44 -20.84 12.56
C TYR A 208 4.12 -22.32 12.33
N LEU A 209 2.84 -22.62 12.06
CA LEU A 209 2.34 -23.96 11.73
C LEU A 209 2.62 -24.37 10.27
N ARG A 210 3.22 -23.48 9.46
CA ARG A 210 3.45 -23.66 8.03
C ARG A 210 2.16 -23.96 7.25
N TYR A 211 1.07 -23.34 7.66
CA TYR A 211 -0.23 -23.50 7.01
C TYR A 211 -0.22 -22.81 5.63
N PRO A 212 -0.62 -23.51 4.55
CA PRO A 212 -0.44 -23.01 3.18
C PRO A 212 -1.24 -21.73 2.87
N TYR A 213 -2.36 -21.52 3.54
CA TYR A 213 -3.25 -20.36 3.32
C TYR A 213 -2.96 -19.17 4.25
N ALA A 214 -1.82 -19.16 4.94
CA ALA A 214 -1.46 -18.05 5.84
C ALA A 214 -1.40 -16.70 5.11
N GLN A 215 -0.90 -16.70 3.86
CA GLN A 215 -0.86 -15.50 3.03
C GLN A 215 -2.25 -15.04 2.60
N ASP A 216 -3.11 -15.97 2.17
CA ASP A 216 -4.47 -15.64 1.74
C ASP A 216 -5.29 -15.06 2.89
N TYR A 217 -5.09 -15.58 4.10
CA TYR A 217 -5.67 -15.00 5.32
C TYR A 217 -5.09 -13.61 5.62
N ALA A 218 -3.77 -13.42 5.49
CA ALA A 218 -3.14 -12.11 5.73
C ALA A 218 -3.59 -11.03 4.72
N ASP A 219 -3.98 -11.45 3.51
CA ASP A 219 -4.46 -10.58 2.44
C ASP A 219 -5.83 -9.96 2.73
N PHE A 220 -6.54 -10.43 3.76
CA PHE A 220 -7.73 -9.77 4.30
C PHE A 220 -7.41 -8.40 4.95
N MET A 221 -6.21 -8.23 5.52
CA MET A 221 -5.87 -7.04 6.30
C MET A 221 -5.90 -5.73 5.49
N PRO A 222 -5.29 -5.64 4.29
CA PRO A 222 -5.39 -4.44 3.45
C PRO A 222 -6.84 -4.09 3.07
N ALA A 223 -7.69 -5.07 2.84
CA ALA A 223 -9.09 -4.85 2.49
C ALA A 223 -9.87 -4.19 3.65
N ALA A 224 -9.64 -4.65 4.89
CA ALA A 224 -10.25 -4.07 6.08
C ALA A 224 -9.82 -2.60 6.29
N VAL A 225 -8.52 -2.31 6.16
CA VAL A 225 -7.98 -0.94 6.28
C VAL A 225 -8.53 -0.03 5.16
N PHE A 226 -8.62 -0.56 3.93
CA PHE A 226 -9.19 0.19 2.80
C PHE A 226 -10.67 0.52 3.02
N GLY A 227 -11.46 -0.45 3.49
CA GLY A 227 -12.86 -0.24 3.85
C GLY A 227 -13.02 0.86 4.91
N LEU A 228 -12.19 0.84 5.95
CA LEU A 228 -12.19 1.88 6.97
C LEU A 228 -11.87 3.27 6.37
N LEU A 229 -10.81 3.38 5.58
CA LEU A 229 -10.43 4.66 4.94
C LEU A 229 -11.54 5.23 4.07
N MET A 230 -12.17 4.39 3.24
CA MET A 230 -13.28 4.82 2.38
C MET A 230 -14.44 5.36 3.21
N VAL A 231 -14.84 4.65 4.26
CA VAL A 231 -16.00 5.09 5.05
C VAL A 231 -15.67 6.29 5.91
N THR A 232 -14.46 6.39 6.48
CA THR A 232 -14.03 7.60 7.17
C THR A 232 -14.04 8.80 6.24
N ALA A 233 -13.53 8.65 5.01
CA ALA A 233 -13.52 9.73 4.02
C ALA A 233 -14.93 10.15 3.60
N LEU A 234 -15.82 9.19 3.30
CA LEU A 234 -17.22 9.48 2.95
C LEU A 234 -17.98 10.10 4.13
N GLY A 235 -17.74 9.57 5.34
CA GLY A 235 -18.33 10.06 6.57
C GLY A 235 -18.03 11.51 6.87
N TYR A 236 -16.75 11.85 6.73
CA TYR A 236 -16.28 13.22 6.85
C TYR A 236 -16.86 14.11 5.76
N LEU A 237 -16.90 13.63 4.51
CA LEU A 237 -17.42 14.39 3.37
C LEU A 237 -18.91 14.71 3.48
N PHE A 238 -19.71 13.81 4.04
CA PHE A 238 -21.16 13.95 4.18
C PHE A 238 -21.61 14.44 5.57
N GLU A 239 -20.67 14.83 6.44
CA GLU A 239 -20.94 15.29 7.81
C GLU A 239 -21.92 14.38 8.58
N SER A 240 -21.79 13.07 8.38
CA SER A 240 -22.78 12.11 8.88
C SER A 240 -22.70 11.99 10.41
N GLY A 241 -23.60 12.67 11.11
CA GLY A 241 -23.70 12.65 12.58
C GLY A 241 -24.00 11.27 13.19
N ASP A 242 -24.48 10.32 12.37
CA ASP A 242 -24.74 8.94 12.80
C ASP A 242 -23.48 8.08 12.93
N GLN A 243 -22.34 8.54 12.40
CA GLN A 243 -21.11 7.78 12.48
C GLN A 243 -20.55 7.79 13.90
N LYS A 244 -20.41 6.57 14.46
CA LYS A 244 -19.76 6.34 15.75
C LYS A 244 -18.36 5.82 15.50
N PHE A 245 -17.37 6.49 16.09
CA PHE A 245 -15.98 6.07 16.05
C PHE A 245 -15.56 5.52 17.41
N PHE A 246 -14.85 4.40 17.40
CA PHE A 246 -14.38 3.74 18.62
C PHE A 246 -13.35 4.60 19.34
N LEU A 247 -12.32 5.05 18.61
CA LEU A 247 -11.23 5.85 19.14
C LEU A 247 -11.71 7.20 19.67
N LYS A 248 -12.70 7.82 19.01
CA LYS A 248 -13.32 9.05 19.51
C LYS A 248 -14.00 8.82 20.87
N THR A 249 -14.78 7.75 20.97
CA THR A 249 -15.48 7.39 22.22
C THR A 249 -14.50 7.11 23.36
N ILE A 250 -13.36 6.48 23.06
CA ILE A 250 -12.30 6.23 24.04
C ILE A 250 -11.58 7.52 24.44
N TYR A 251 -11.29 8.39 23.47
CA TYR A 251 -10.55 9.62 23.71
C TYR A 251 -11.34 10.61 24.58
N ASP A 252 -12.66 10.65 24.39
CA ASP A 252 -13.55 11.55 25.12
C ASP A 252 -13.69 11.18 26.62
N ASP A 253 -13.44 9.92 27.01
CA ASP A 253 -13.43 9.45 28.40
C ASP A 253 -12.02 9.07 28.87
N LYS A 254 -11.45 9.86 29.80
CA LYS A 254 -10.10 9.62 30.34
C LYS A 254 -9.91 8.22 30.94
N LEU A 255 -10.94 7.66 31.59
CA LEU A 255 -10.85 6.33 32.18
C LEU A 255 -10.77 5.25 31.10
N PHE A 256 -11.50 5.43 29.99
CA PHE A 256 -11.41 4.53 28.84
C PHE A 256 -10.06 4.67 28.14
N LEU A 257 -9.56 5.89 27.96
CA LEU A 257 -8.26 6.13 27.36
C LEU A 257 -7.12 5.48 28.16
N GLU A 258 -7.08 5.69 29.48
CA GLU A 258 -6.05 5.10 30.34
C GLU A 258 -6.10 3.56 30.29
N SER A 259 -7.31 3.01 30.40
CA SER A 259 -7.50 1.56 30.34
C SER A 259 -7.10 1.01 28.97
N PHE A 260 -7.47 1.68 27.87
CA PHE A 260 -7.09 1.30 26.51
C PHE A 260 -5.57 1.32 26.31
N LEU A 261 -4.90 2.36 26.80
CA LEU A 261 -3.43 2.47 26.71
C LEU A 261 -2.74 1.38 27.51
N ARG A 262 -3.15 1.17 28.77
CA ARG A 262 -2.56 0.14 29.64
C ARG A 262 -2.76 -1.26 29.06
N ASN A 263 -3.96 -1.56 28.59
CA ASN A 263 -4.28 -2.84 27.98
C ASN A 263 -3.60 -3.01 26.61
N GLY A 264 -3.53 -1.94 25.82
CA GLY A 264 -2.82 -1.92 24.55
C GLY A 264 -1.33 -2.21 24.70
N LEU A 265 -0.68 -1.69 25.75
CA LEU A 265 0.72 -2.00 26.06
C LEU A 265 0.92 -3.51 26.27
N PHE A 266 0.03 -4.14 27.04
CA PHE A 266 0.07 -5.59 27.29
C PHE A 266 -0.23 -6.38 26.02
N LEU A 267 -1.28 -6.04 25.29
CA LEU A 267 -1.68 -6.71 24.06
C LEU A 267 -0.57 -6.64 23.01
N ALA A 268 0.03 -5.47 22.79
CA ALA A 268 1.13 -5.29 21.84
C ALA A 268 2.38 -6.12 22.19
N PHE A 269 2.54 -6.50 23.46
CA PHE A 269 3.64 -7.36 23.91
C PHE A 269 3.42 -8.84 23.57
N ILE A 270 2.17 -9.30 23.40
CA ILE A 270 1.86 -10.71 23.15
C ILE A 270 2.57 -11.24 21.89
N PRO A 271 2.46 -10.61 20.71
CA PRO A 271 3.12 -11.13 19.50
C PRO A 271 4.65 -11.13 19.63
N VAL A 272 5.22 -10.14 20.32
CA VAL A 272 6.66 -10.04 20.60
C VAL A 272 7.12 -11.24 21.43
N PHE A 273 6.38 -11.56 22.50
CA PHE A 273 6.69 -12.69 23.37
C PHE A 273 6.64 -14.02 22.61
N PHE A 274 5.60 -14.23 21.78
CA PHE A 274 5.48 -15.46 20.98
C PHE A 274 6.56 -15.59 19.92
N GLU A 275 6.93 -14.50 19.25
CA GLU A 275 8.04 -14.50 18.30
C GLU A 275 9.37 -14.85 19.00
N ALA A 276 9.63 -14.26 20.17
CA ALA A 276 10.81 -14.55 20.98
C ALA A 276 10.91 -16.03 21.34
N CYS A 277 9.81 -16.60 21.83
CA CYS A 277 9.72 -18.03 22.16
C CYS A 277 9.96 -18.88 20.92
N TYR A 278 9.38 -18.51 19.78
CA TYR A 278 9.56 -19.24 18.53
C TYR A 278 11.02 -19.24 18.07
N TRP A 279 11.69 -18.08 18.06
CA TRP A 279 13.10 -17.96 17.70
C TRP A 279 14.01 -18.75 18.64
N LEU A 280 13.73 -18.73 19.95
CA LEU A 280 14.48 -19.51 20.92
C LEU A 280 14.35 -21.02 20.65
N LEU A 281 13.13 -21.50 20.44
CA LEU A 281 12.87 -22.92 20.14
C LEU A 281 13.50 -23.36 18.81
N ASP A 282 13.46 -22.52 17.78
CA ASP A 282 14.08 -22.82 16.49
C ASP A 282 15.61 -22.89 16.61
N SER A 283 16.21 -21.96 17.36
CA SER A 283 17.66 -21.92 17.61
C SER A 283 18.13 -23.19 18.35
N LEU A 284 17.42 -23.59 19.41
CA LEU A 284 17.73 -24.82 20.15
C LEU A 284 17.60 -26.08 19.29
N ARG A 285 16.61 -26.12 18.38
CA ARG A 285 16.45 -27.24 17.43
C ARG A 285 17.58 -27.28 16.41
N ALA A 286 18.07 -26.13 15.96
CA ALA A 286 19.19 -26.05 15.04
C ALA A 286 20.49 -26.54 15.69
N GLU A 287 20.76 -26.14 16.93
CA GLU A 287 21.91 -26.61 17.71
C GLU A 287 21.88 -28.13 17.89
N LYS A 288 20.72 -28.70 18.26
CA LYS A 288 20.57 -30.15 18.43
C LYS A 288 20.80 -30.95 17.14
N LYS A 289 20.55 -30.37 15.96
CA LYS A 289 20.82 -31.03 14.67
C LYS A 289 22.28 -30.95 14.25
N ALA A 290 23.04 -30.01 14.81
CA ALA A 290 24.45 -29.81 14.51
C ALA A 290 25.39 -30.61 15.44
N ALA A 291 24.91 -30.97 16.63
CA ALA A 291 25.56 -31.88 17.57
C ALA A 291 25.32 -33.35 17.21
#